data_AF-A0A1H4LK42-F1
#
_entry.id   AF-A0A1H4LK42-F1
#
_cell.length_a   1.000
_cell.length_b   1.000
_cell.length_c   1.000
_cell.angle_alpha   90.00
_cell.angle_beta   90.00
_cell.angle_gamma   90.00
#
_symmetry.space_group_name_H-M   'P 1'
#
loop_
_entity.id
_entity.type
_entity.pdbx_description
1 polymer ?
#
loop_
_entity_poly.entity_id
_entity_poly.type
_entity_poly.pdbx_seq_one_letter_code
_entity_poly.pdbx_strand_id
1 'polypeptide(L)' 'MSKDDVSKVTANLPNDDIKTLDEIAKRHASTKTSALVRAIRTTAYIDEAAANGAKVFIEEPDGTKREVVFK' A
#
# COMPACT_ATOMS: atom_id res chain seq x y z
N MET A 1 -8.11 21.37 -2.27
CA MET A 1 -6.87 21.43 -1.46
C MET A 1 -5.70 21.64 -2.40
N SER A 2 -4.78 22.55 -2.09
CA SER A 2 -3.61 22.82 -2.95
C SER A 2 -2.72 21.58 -3.03
N LYS A 3 -2.00 21.44 -4.15
CA LYS A 3 -1.11 20.29 -4.44
C LYS A 3 0.07 20.18 -3.46
N ASP A 4 0.26 21.18 -2.60
CA ASP A 4 1.37 21.34 -1.67
C ASP A 4 0.97 21.32 -0.19
N ASP A 5 -0.27 20.94 0.15
CA ASP A 5 -0.73 20.87 1.54
C ASP A 5 -0.24 19.57 2.21
N VAL A 6 0.96 19.60 2.77
CA VAL A 6 1.60 18.46 3.44
C VAL A 6 1.49 18.62 4.95
N SER A 7 0.78 17.71 5.61
CA SER A 7 0.70 17.64 7.07
C SER A 7 1.68 16.60 7.64
N LYS A 8 2.38 16.95 8.72
CA LYS A 8 3.21 16.00 9.47
C LYS A 8 2.34 15.19 10.43
N VAL A 9 2.39 13.87 10.30
CA VAL A 9 1.71 12.93 11.21
C VAL A 9 2.77 12.16 12.00
N THR A 10 2.55 11.99 13.31
CA THR A 10 3.37 11.12 14.16
C THR A 10 2.48 9.98 14.64
N ALA A 11 2.90 8.74 14.44
CA ALA A 11 2.17 7.55 14.84
C ALA A 11 3.13 6.55 15.47
N ASN A 12 2.65 5.82 16.47
CA ASN A 12 3.34 4.66 17.00
C ASN A 12 2.95 3.46 16.15
N LEU A 13 3.93 2.83 15.50
CA LEU A 13 3.72 1.63 14.71
C LEU A 13 4.42 0.45 15.38
N PRO A 14 3.85 -0.76 15.32
CA PRO A 14 4.57 -2.00 15.64
C PRO A 14 5.94 -2.05 14.96
N ASN A 15 6.94 -2.60 15.66
CA ASN A 15 8.29 -2.71 15.13
C ASN A 15 8.35 -3.51 13.83
N ASP A 16 7.47 -4.50 13.68
CA ASP A 16 7.41 -5.32 12.47
C ASP A 16 6.89 -4.51 11.27
N ASP A 17 5.93 -3.60 11.46
CA ASP A 17 5.47 -2.70 10.40
C ASP A 17 6.57 -1.72 9.98
N ILE A 18 7.39 -1.24 10.92
CA ILE A 18 8.57 -0.42 10.61
C ILE A 18 9.59 -1.19 9.76
N LYS A 19 9.81 -2.49 10.06
CA LYS A 19 10.68 -3.34 9.24
C LYS A 19 10.11 -3.54 7.83
N THR A 20 8.80 -3.80 7.72
CA THR A 20 8.13 -3.91 6.42
C THR A 20 8.26 -2.64 5.60
N LEU A 21 8.09 -1.45 6.22
CA LEU A 21 8.33 -0.17 5.55
C LEU A 21 9.77 -0.03 5.06
N ASP A 22 10.76 -0.47 5.85
CA ASP A 22 12.16 -0.47 5.45
C ASP A 22 12.43 -1.37 4.25
N GLU A 23 11.82 -2.56 4.19
CA GLU A 23 11.96 -3.49 3.07
C GLU A 23 11.36 -2.92 1.78
N ILE A 24 10.15 -2.33 1.88
CA ILE A 24 9.50 -1.66 0.74
C ILE A 24 10.35 -0.49 0.25
N ALA A 25 10.85 0.35 1.18
CA ALA A 25 11.67 1.49 0.88
C ALA A 25 12.95 1.06 0.12
N LYS A 26 13.65 0.03 0.62
CA LYS A 26 14.85 -0.54 -0.02
C LYS A 26 14.56 -1.10 -1.41
N ARG A 27 13.49 -1.91 -1.57
CA ARG A 27 13.11 -2.52 -2.86
C ARG A 27 12.89 -1.48 -3.96
N HIS A 28 12.45 -0.29 -3.59
CA HIS A 28 12.12 0.78 -4.53
C HIS A 28 13.09 1.97 -4.49
N ALA A 29 14.26 1.82 -3.85
CA ALA A 29 15.24 2.90 -3.66
C ALA A 29 14.58 4.22 -3.20
N SER A 30 13.70 4.14 -2.19
CA SER A 30 12.85 5.23 -1.73
C SER A 30 12.93 5.43 -0.21
N THR A 31 12.22 6.43 0.33
CA THR A 31 12.17 6.69 1.78
C THR A 31 11.03 5.91 2.46
N LYS A 32 11.10 5.73 3.79
CA LYS A 32 9.99 5.13 4.56
C LYS A 32 8.69 5.93 4.40
N THR A 33 8.78 7.26 4.30
CA THR A 33 7.64 8.13 4.03
C THR A 33 7.01 7.82 2.68
N SER A 34 7.82 7.70 1.62
CA SER A 34 7.33 7.33 0.29
C SER A 34 6.71 5.93 0.28
N ALA A 35 7.31 4.98 1.00
CA ALA A 35 6.76 3.63 1.18
C ALA A 35 5.40 3.65 1.90
N LEU A 36 5.27 4.43 2.98
CA LEU A 36 4.01 4.58 3.72
C LEU A 36 2.92 5.25 2.86
N VAL A 37 3.25 6.33 2.16
CA VAL A 37 2.32 7.01 1.23
C VAL A 37 1.86 6.05 0.14
N ARG A 38 2.77 5.23 -0.40
CA ARG A 38 2.43 4.21 -1.39
C ARG A 38 1.47 3.18 -0.80
N ALA A 39 1.74 2.65 0.39
CA ALA A 39 0.86 1.69 1.06
C ALA A 39 -0.55 2.25 1.21
N ILE A 40 -0.68 3.48 1.75
CA ILE A 40 -1.98 4.17 1.92
C ILE A 40 -2.72 4.30 0.59
N ARG A 41 -2.04 4.77 -0.46
CA ARG A 41 -2.66 4.98 -1.78
C ARG A 41 -3.07 3.67 -2.45
N THR A 42 -2.26 2.62 -2.30
CA THR A 42 -2.58 1.30 -2.84
C THR A 42 -3.82 0.71 -2.15
N THR A 43 -3.91 0.82 -0.82
CA THR A 43 -5.10 0.39 -0.08
C THR A 43 -6.33 1.17 -0.52
N ALA A 44 -6.25 2.51 -0.59
CA ALA A 44 -7.37 3.33 -1.03
C ALA A 44 -7.87 2.98 -2.45
N TYR A 45 -6.95 2.75 -3.39
CA TYR A 45 -7.28 2.33 -4.75
C TYR A 45 -7.98 0.96 -4.79
N ILE A 46 -7.49 -0.01 -4.01
CA ILE A 46 -8.08 -1.35 -3.92
C ILE A 46 -9.48 -1.28 -3.31
N ASP A 47 -9.65 -0.53 -2.21
CA ASP A 47 -10.94 -0.38 -1.52
C ASP A 47 -11.97 0.31 -2.41
N GLU A 48 -11.59 1.37 -3.13
CA GLU A 48 -12.45 2.04 -4.11
C GLU A 48 -12.85 1.10 -5.25
N ALA A 49 -11.91 0.33 -5.79
CA ALA A 49 -12.20 -0.65 -6.83
C ALA A 49 -13.18 -1.72 -6.33
N ALA A 50 -12.96 -2.27 -5.13
CA ALA A 50 -13.83 -3.27 -4.52
C ALA A 50 -15.24 -2.73 -4.23
N ALA A 51 -15.35 -1.48 -3.74
CA ALA A 51 -16.64 -0.83 -3.49
C ALA A 51 -17.45 -0.64 -4.79
N ASN A 52 -16.78 -0.50 -5.93
CA ASN A 52 -17.40 -0.43 -7.25
C ASN A 52 -17.64 -1.81 -7.90
N GLY A 53 -17.46 -2.90 -7.14
CA GLY A 53 -17.69 -4.28 -7.61
C GLY A 53 -16.53 -4.90 -8.40
N ALA A 54 -15.36 -4.25 -8.45
CA ALA A 54 -14.18 -4.85 -9.05
C ALA A 54 -13.58 -5.94 -8.15
N LYS A 55 -12.80 -6.83 -8.76
CA LYS A 55 -12.12 -7.93 -8.08
C LYS A 55 -10.62 -7.80 -8.25
N VAL A 56 -9.86 -8.08 -7.19
CA VAL A 56 -8.40 -8.12 -7.22
C VAL A 56 -7.95 -9.57 -7.38
N PHE A 57 -7.10 -9.82 -8.37
CA PHE A 57 -6.49 -11.12 -8.60
C PHE A 57 -4.96 -11.01 -8.53
N ILE A 58 -4.32 -11.95 -7.84
CA ILE A 58 -2.87 -12.17 -7.96
C ILE A 58 -2.67 -13.30 -8.97
N GLU A 59 -1.89 -13.03 -10.01
CA GLU A 59 -1.45 -14.01 -10.98
C GLU A 59 -0.06 -14.52 -10.60
N GLU A 60 0.05 -15.82 -10.36
CA GLU A 60 1.30 -16.49 -10.04
C GLU A 60 2.16 -16.70 -11.30
N PRO A 61 3.47 -16.98 -11.16
CA PRO A 61 4.32 -17.25 -12.32
C PRO A 61 3.88 -18.46 -13.17
N ASP A 62 3.09 -19.38 -12.61
CA ASP A 62 2.51 -20.52 -13.32
C ASP A 62 1.17 -20.19 -14.04
N GLY A 63 0.72 -18.94 -13.97
CA GLY A 63 -0.54 -18.45 -14.56
C GLY A 63 -1.77 -18.66 -13.67
N THR A 64 -1.62 -19.28 -12.49
CA THR A 64 -2.72 -19.46 -11.54
C THR A 64 -3.18 -18.10 -11.01
N LYS A 65 -4.49 -17.84 -11.06
CA LYS A 65 -5.10 -16.62 -10.52
C LYS A 65 -5.78 -16.90 -9.18
N ARG A 66 -5.45 -16.10 -8.17
CA ARG A 66 -6.06 -16.15 -6.84
C ARG A 66 -6.81 -14.85 -6.57
N GLU A 67 -8.11 -14.93 -6.31
CA GLU A 67 -8.92 -13.77 -5.89
C GLU A 67 -8.52 -13.37 -4.47
N VAL A 68 -8.18 -12.09 -4.27
CA VAL A 68 -7.85 -11.53 -2.97
C VAL A 68 -9.05 -10.75 -2.46
N VAL A 69 -9.56 -11.15 -1.29
CA VAL A 69 -10.67 -10.47 -0.62
C VAL A 69 -10.11 -9.68 0.55
N PHE A 70 -10.14 -8.35 0.42
CA PHE A 70 -9.80 -7.41 1.49
C PHE A 70 -11.06 -7.23 2.36
N LYS A 71 -10.96 -7.48 3.67
CA LYS A 71 -12.05 -7.34 4.66
C LYS A 71 -11.67 -6.29 5.69
#